data_AF-A0A4R7RP22-F1
#
_entry.id   AF-A0A4R7RP22-F1
#
_cell.length_a   1.000
_cell.length_b   1.000
_cell.length_c   1.000
_cell.angle_alpha   90.00
_cell.angle_beta   90.00
_cell.angle_gamma   90.00
#
_symmetry.space_group_name_H-M   'P 1'
#
loop_
_entity.id
_entity.type
_entity.pdbx_description
1 polymer ?
#
loop_
_entity_poly.entity_id
_entity_poly.type
_entity_poly.pdbx_seq_one_letter_code
_entity_poly.pdbx_strand_id
1 'polypeptide(L)'
;MKTVSPNLSVIESLEARLAPAGVVALTLSASGALTITGDVHANDFTITESGDLWTITSQTGTTDFKFNNGAEMSAITFDAPLSVKATLGDGDDVMVLDGVLIPKTLNVNTGNGNDIVDLTSTAIFSTATVAMGNGDDTFTGGGDLYFAKGFSVTLGAGANTFDVNADTLLSEGNISATAGGTILEDQAFILKAGVGEIFGSLTLRTTIGSSTEFEIGELLSDSLLVTKAMTLQSAAGSDDVTLRGDLMVGGVLSLKMGNGNNLIYTDELDQLSTKGLAYTGGTGLDDFRLEAREVIVDGSFTFSGSSGENYLDLLTTEYLGITKGLTYTGGVGQDSLVIGGPEVVVIGQVKMTGSNGFNYLGIDATWADLGSLAYSGGTGADLVEIGHLEGDSELVTVYGGMSLAMSSGDSEVHLLDTYIRGNLSITTKAALGYLDNIWLLDSDFDGSVSVNMSGTADSYVEVRDGIFNGNVTLRTGAGYDEVRFDTDIDSSSIYSEWNGYVRVYLGSGDDEFYAGGTPTQSTVGHVGNDFNYYVDVYGDAGYDTAYFMSTADYNNGFNYDDPWIFSIEDYA
;
A
#
# COMPACT_ATOMS: atom_id res chain seq x y z
N MET A 1 -73.79 37.01 -49.82
CA MET A 1 -72.88 35.89 -49.52
C MET A 1 -73.00 35.58 -48.04
N LYS A 2 -73.47 34.37 -47.69
CA LYS A 2 -73.67 33.93 -46.31
C LYS A 2 -72.43 33.13 -45.93
N THR A 3 -71.53 33.73 -45.15
CA THR A 3 -70.33 33.07 -44.62
C THR A 3 -70.76 32.06 -43.57
N VAL A 4 -70.52 30.78 -43.85
CA VAL A 4 -70.70 29.69 -42.90
C VAL A 4 -69.39 29.58 -42.11
N SER A 5 -69.40 29.94 -40.83
CA SER A 5 -68.27 29.70 -39.94
C SER A 5 -68.13 28.18 -39.73
N PRO A 6 -66.93 27.60 -39.93
CA PRO A 6 -66.71 26.20 -39.63
C PRO A 6 -66.86 25.98 -38.12
N ASN A 7 -67.70 25.02 -37.74
CA ASN A 7 -67.72 24.50 -36.37
C ASN A 7 -66.31 23.97 -36.08
N LEU A 8 -65.60 24.65 -35.18
CA LEU A 8 -64.39 24.12 -34.56
C LEU A 8 -64.79 22.83 -33.84
N SER A 9 -64.43 21.70 -34.43
CA SER A 9 -64.48 20.41 -33.76
C SER A 9 -63.54 20.50 -32.58
N VAL A 10 -64.09 20.63 -31.37
CA VAL A 10 -63.33 20.52 -30.13
C VAL A 10 -62.91 19.06 -30.05
N ILE A 11 -61.65 18.78 -30.33
CA ILE A 11 -61.04 17.49 -30.00
C ILE A 11 -60.93 17.52 -28.47
N GLU A 12 -61.80 16.77 -27.79
CA GLU A 12 -61.62 16.51 -26.36
C GLU A 12 -60.24 15.85 -26.18
N SER A 13 -59.42 16.42 -25.29
CA SER A 13 -58.16 15.80 -24.90
C SER A 13 -58.49 14.42 -24.36
N LEU A 14 -57.98 13.37 -24.99
CA LEU A 14 -58.04 12.02 -24.41
C LEU A 14 -57.43 12.11 -23.01
N GLU A 15 -58.14 11.59 -22.02
CA GLU A 15 -57.60 11.44 -20.66
C GLU A 15 -56.27 10.70 -20.78
N ALA A 16 -55.23 11.21 -20.11
CA ALA A 16 -53.94 10.54 -20.09
C ALA A 16 -54.17 9.15 -19.48
N ARG A 17 -54.18 8.13 -20.32
CA ARG A 17 -54.10 6.75 -19.86
C ARG A 17 -52.71 6.59 -19.30
N LEU A 18 -52.62 6.54 -17.97
CA LEU A 18 -51.47 5.97 -17.28
C LEU A 18 -51.43 4.50 -17.71
N ALA A 19 -50.70 4.22 -18.79
CA ALA A 19 -50.29 2.85 -19.05
C ALA A 19 -49.36 2.46 -17.89
N PRO A 20 -49.52 1.27 -17.30
CA PRO A 20 -48.54 0.75 -16.34
C PRO A 20 -47.14 0.88 -16.95
N ALA A 21 -46.19 1.30 -16.14
CA ALA A 21 -44.85 1.59 -16.62
C ALA A 21 -44.06 0.33 -16.96
N GLY A 22 -44.54 -0.88 -16.65
CA GLY A 22 -43.95 -2.14 -17.07
C GLY A 22 -44.83 -3.34 -16.69
N VAL A 23 -44.72 -4.45 -17.44
CA VAL A 23 -45.36 -5.73 -17.14
C VAL A 23 -44.31 -6.81 -16.95
N VAL A 24 -44.21 -7.35 -15.73
CA VAL A 24 -43.31 -8.44 -15.38
C VAL A 24 -44.03 -9.80 -15.48
N ALA A 25 -43.54 -10.67 -16.36
CA ALA A 25 -44.03 -12.03 -16.50
C ALA A 25 -43.27 -13.00 -15.59
N LEU A 26 -44.03 -13.77 -14.80
CA LEU A 26 -43.55 -14.78 -13.86
C LEU A 26 -43.99 -16.16 -14.33
N THR A 27 -43.06 -17.11 -14.40
CA THR A 27 -43.37 -18.52 -14.68
C THR A 27 -42.72 -19.41 -13.64
N LEU A 28 -43.53 -20.11 -12.84
CA LEU A 28 -43.06 -21.11 -11.87
C LEU A 28 -43.24 -22.51 -12.47
N SER A 29 -42.13 -23.13 -12.83
CA SER A 29 -42.12 -24.49 -13.38
C SER A 29 -42.43 -25.55 -12.32
N ALA A 30 -42.90 -26.73 -12.75
CA ALA A 30 -43.14 -27.86 -11.87
C ALA A 30 -41.88 -28.38 -11.14
N SER A 31 -40.68 -28.04 -11.63
CA SER A 31 -39.40 -28.33 -10.97
C SER A 31 -39.01 -27.31 -9.90
N GLY A 32 -39.85 -26.30 -9.65
CA GLY A 32 -39.60 -25.22 -8.71
C GLY A 32 -38.66 -24.14 -9.23
N ALA A 33 -38.43 -24.03 -10.55
CA ALA A 33 -37.66 -22.92 -11.10
C ALA A 33 -38.61 -21.76 -11.44
N LEU A 34 -38.35 -20.58 -10.88
CA LEU A 34 -39.01 -19.31 -11.21
C LEU A 34 -38.23 -18.59 -12.31
N THR A 35 -38.92 -18.27 -13.39
CA THR A 35 -38.44 -17.34 -14.42
C THR A 35 -39.20 -16.03 -14.29
N ILE A 36 -38.46 -14.92 -14.19
CA ILE A 36 -38.95 -13.55 -14.18
C ILE A 36 -38.50 -12.89 -15.49
N THR A 37 -39.42 -12.28 -16.23
CA THR A 37 -39.12 -11.59 -17.48
C THR A 37 -39.79 -10.23 -17.46
N GLY A 38 -39.00 -9.17 -17.42
CA GLY A 38 -39.49 -7.79 -17.59
C GLY A 38 -39.76 -7.47 -19.05
N ASP A 39 -40.12 -6.21 -19.32
CA ASP A 39 -40.36 -5.74 -20.68
C ASP A 39 -39.27 -4.78 -21.19
N VAL A 40 -39.62 -3.67 -21.84
CA VAL A 40 -38.65 -2.68 -22.38
C VAL A 40 -38.72 -1.35 -21.65
N HIS A 41 -39.50 -1.32 -20.58
CA HIS A 41 -39.68 -0.17 -19.71
C HIS A 41 -39.18 -0.53 -18.31
N ALA A 42 -39.08 0.48 -17.45
CA ALA A 42 -38.69 0.32 -16.05
C ALA A 42 -39.60 -0.67 -15.30
N ASN A 43 -39.01 -1.72 -14.76
CA ASN A 43 -39.67 -2.71 -13.91
C ASN A 43 -39.23 -2.50 -12.46
N ASP A 44 -40.17 -2.32 -11.54
CA ASP A 44 -39.87 -2.03 -10.14
C ASP A 44 -40.66 -2.95 -9.20
N PHE A 45 -39.95 -3.85 -8.52
CA PHE A 45 -40.57 -4.83 -7.63
C PHE A 45 -39.69 -5.32 -6.46
N THR A 46 -40.36 -5.76 -5.41
CA THR A 46 -39.79 -6.45 -4.25
C THR A 46 -40.38 -7.85 -4.13
N ILE A 47 -39.56 -8.83 -3.76
CA ILE A 47 -39.96 -10.18 -3.37
C ILE A 47 -39.59 -10.41 -1.91
N THR A 48 -40.56 -10.86 -1.13
CA THR A 48 -40.41 -11.25 0.29
C THR A 48 -40.86 -12.69 0.50
N GLU A 49 -40.32 -13.35 1.53
CA GLU A 49 -40.69 -14.70 1.93
C GLU A 49 -41.44 -14.73 3.27
N SER A 50 -42.47 -15.56 3.37
CA SER A 50 -43.18 -15.84 4.62
C SER A 50 -43.57 -17.32 4.68
N GLY A 51 -42.78 -18.10 5.42
CA GLY A 51 -42.87 -19.56 5.38
C GLY A 51 -42.52 -20.08 3.98
N ASP A 52 -43.28 -21.04 3.46
CA ASP A 52 -43.01 -21.62 2.13
C ASP A 52 -43.58 -20.79 0.96
N LEU A 53 -43.98 -19.54 1.20
CA LEU A 53 -44.61 -18.67 0.21
C LEU A 53 -43.77 -17.42 -0.03
N TRP A 54 -43.61 -17.08 -1.31
CA TRP A 54 -43.05 -15.81 -1.75
C TRP A 54 -44.16 -14.88 -2.21
N THR A 55 -43.99 -13.58 -1.93
CA THR A 55 -44.88 -12.52 -2.42
C THR A 55 -44.07 -11.50 -3.20
N ILE A 56 -44.50 -11.21 -4.43
CA ILE A 56 -43.97 -10.14 -5.28
C ILE A 56 -44.94 -8.97 -5.33
N THR A 57 -44.43 -7.76 -5.17
CA THR A 57 -45.20 -6.50 -5.19
C THR A 57 -44.42 -5.40 -5.89
N SER A 58 -45.10 -4.46 -6.54
CA SER A 58 -44.44 -3.25 -7.05
C SER A 58 -44.16 -2.27 -5.91
N GLN A 59 -42.99 -1.63 -5.90
CA GLN A 59 -42.62 -0.68 -4.84
C GLN A 59 -43.32 0.66 -5.03
N THR A 60 -43.39 1.13 -6.28
CA THR A 60 -44.03 2.40 -6.65
C THR A 60 -45.47 2.23 -7.17
N GLY A 61 -45.92 0.99 -7.38
CA GLY A 61 -47.24 0.69 -7.96
C GLY A 61 -47.32 0.90 -9.47
N THR A 62 -46.17 0.98 -10.14
CA THR A 62 -46.07 1.22 -11.59
C THR A 62 -45.91 -0.05 -12.42
N THR A 63 -45.57 -1.17 -11.78
CA THR A 63 -45.37 -2.48 -12.40
C THR A 63 -46.52 -3.43 -12.11
N ASP A 64 -47.06 -4.05 -13.16
CA ASP A 64 -48.05 -5.14 -13.05
C ASP A 64 -47.38 -6.50 -13.31
N PHE A 65 -47.96 -7.56 -12.75
CA PHE A 65 -47.39 -8.91 -12.80
C PHE A 65 -48.32 -9.91 -13.50
N LYS A 66 -47.76 -10.80 -14.33
CA LYS A 66 -48.47 -11.94 -14.92
C LYS A 66 -47.89 -13.24 -14.42
N PHE A 67 -48.65 -14.04 -13.67
CA PHE A 67 -48.20 -15.37 -13.23
C PHE A 67 -48.74 -16.48 -14.12
N ASN A 68 -47.84 -17.28 -14.69
CA ASN A 68 -48.15 -18.42 -15.57
C ASN A 68 -49.15 -18.08 -16.70
N ASN A 69 -48.96 -16.94 -17.37
CA ASN A 69 -49.86 -16.37 -18.40
C ASN A 69 -51.28 -16.03 -17.90
N GLY A 70 -51.45 -15.80 -16.59
CA GLY A 70 -52.68 -15.32 -15.99
C GLY A 70 -52.99 -13.85 -16.32
N ALA A 71 -54.01 -13.32 -15.64
CA ALA A 71 -54.34 -11.90 -15.70
C ALA A 71 -53.25 -11.07 -15.00
N GLU A 72 -53.14 -9.80 -15.39
CA GLU A 72 -52.29 -8.80 -14.72
C GLU A 72 -52.82 -8.56 -13.30
N MET A 73 -51.92 -8.53 -12.33
CA MET A 73 -52.19 -8.29 -10.93
C MET A 73 -51.12 -7.38 -10.35
N SER A 74 -51.47 -6.56 -9.36
CA SER A 74 -50.51 -5.66 -8.68
C SER A 74 -49.63 -6.37 -7.64
N ALA A 75 -49.99 -7.61 -7.27
CA ALA A 75 -49.25 -8.45 -6.34
C ALA A 75 -49.57 -9.93 -6.58
N ILE A 76 -48.59 -10.82 -6.37
CA ILE A 76 -48.77 -12.27 -6.55
C ILE A 76 -48.08 -13.01 -5.41
N THR A 77 -48.77 -13.98 -4.81
CA THR A 77 -48.20 -14.93 -3.85
C THR A 77 -48.16 -16.33 -4.45
N PHE A 78 -47.02 -17.02 -4.32
CA PHE A 78 -46.78 -18.33 -4.89
C PHE A 78 -45.79 -19.14 -4.04
N ASP A 79 -45.71 -20.45 -4.27
CA ASP A 79 -44.78 -21.33 -3.54
C ASP A 79 -43.32 -20.91 -3.76
N ALA A 80 -42.50 -20.90 -2.70
CA ALA A 80 -41.10 -20.52 -2.76
C ALA A 80 -40.33 -21.37 -3.80
N PRO A 81 -39.63 -20.75 -4.77
CA PRO A 81 -38.92 -21.46 -5.81
C PRO A 81 -37.61 -22.06 -5.28
N LEU A 82 -37.17 -23.14 -5.91
CA LEU A 82 -35.86 -23.72 -5.70
C LEU A 82 -34.75 -22.94 -6.40
N SER A 83 -35.04 -22.28 -7.52
CA SER A 83 -34.07 -21.48 -8.30
C SER A 83 -34.76 -20.30 -8.97
N VAL A 84 -34.05 -19.19 -9.14
CA VAL A 84 -34.57 -17.97 -9.75
C VAL A 84 -33.72 -17.59 -10.96
N LYS A 85 -34.39 -17.28 -12.07
CA LYS A 85 -33.79 -16.62 -13.24
C LYS A 85 -34.59 -15.37 -13.56
N ALA A 86 -33.96 -14.19 -13.51
CA ALA A 86 -34.56 -12.93 -13.91
C ALA A 86 -33.87 -12.35 -15.16
N THR A 87 -34.66 -11.80 -16.07
CA THR A 87 -34.19 -11.08 -17.27
C THR A 87 -35.13 -9.90 -17.48
N LEU A 88 -34.71 -8.68 -17.11
CA LEU A 88 -35.64 -7.56 -16.96
C LEU A 88 -35.78 -6.73 -18.25
N GLY A 89 -34.73 -6.59 -19.05
CA GLY A 89 -34.80 -6.04 -20.40
C GLY A 89 -34.08 -4.71 -20.54
N ASP A 90 -34.70 -3.75 -21.22
CA ASP A 90 -34.21 -2.37 -21.25
C ASP A 90 -35.06 -1.55 -20.28
N GLY A 91 -34.53 -0.44 -19.78
CA GLY A 91 -35.20 0.46 -18.83
C GLY A 91 -34.52 0.45 -17.47
N ASP A 92 -34.82 1.46 -16.63
CA ASP A 92 -34.24 1.56 -15.29
C ASP A 92 -34.98 0.59 -14.35
N ASP A 93 -34.42 -0.60 -14.16
CA ASP A 93 -35.06 -1.68 -13.41
C ASP A 93 -34.65 -1.71 -11.94
N VAL A 94 -35.59 -2.04 -11.06
CA VAL A 94 -35.36 -2.21 -9.62
C VAL A 94 -35.88 -3.57 -9.17
N MET A 95 -34.98 -4.43 -8.70
CA MET A 95 -35.29 -5.75 -8.16
C MET A 95 -34.76 -5.88 -6.72
N VAL A 96 -35.68 -5.99 -5.76
CA VAL A 96 -35.35 -6.23 -4.36
C VAL A 96 -35.73 -7.65 -3.94
N LEU A 97 -34.76 -8.40 -3.40
CA LEU A 97 -34.97 -9.68 -2.72
C LEU A 97 -34.73 -9.48 -1.23
N ASP A 98 -35.79 -9.50 -0.43
CA ASP A 98 -35.74 -9.21 1.01
C ASP A 98 -36.16 -10.42 1.85
N GLY A 99 -35.21 -10.97 2.59
CA GLY A 99 -35.46 -12.07 3.53
C GLY A 99 -35.74 -13.41 2.84
N VAL A 100 -35.24 -13.63 1.62
CA VAL A 100 -35.57 -14.81 0.81
C VAL A 100 -34.50 -15.91 0.87
N LEU A 101 -34.95 -17.16 0.79
CA LEU A 101 -34.11 -18.36 0.72
C LEU A 101 -34.20 -19.00 -0.68
N ILE A 102 -33.06 -19.13 -1.36
CA ILE A 102 -32.94 -19.76 -2.67
C ILE A 102 -32.11 -21.04 -2.54
N PRO A 103 -32.74 -22.23 -2.51
CA PRO A 103 -32.03 -23.51 -2.32
C PRO A 103 -31.04 -23.87 -3.43
N LYS A 104 -31.17 -23.27 -4.62
CA LYS A 104 -30.29 -23.49 -5.78
C LYS A 104 -29.78 -22.15 -6.32
N THR A 105 -29.78 -21.99 -7.65
CA THR A 105 -29.11 -20.90 -8.34
C THR A 105 -29.99 -19.65 -8.42
N LEU A 106 -29.36 -18.49 -8.26
CA LEU A 106 -29.90 -17.19 -8.64
C LEU A 106 -29.13 -16.69 -9.88
N ASN A 107 -29.85 -16.29 -10.91
CA ASN A 107 -29.28 -15.64 -12.10
C ASN A 107 -30.13 -14.42 -12.46
N VAL A 108 -29.57 -13.22 -12.35
CA VAL A 108 -30.23 -11.95 -12.67
C VAL A 108 -29.49 -11.30 -13.82
N ASN A 109 -30.25 -10.79 -14.79
CA ASN A 109 -29.78 -9.92 -15.85
C ASN A 109 -30.78 -8.75 -15.94
N THR A 110 -30.38 -7.54 -15.59
CA THR A 110 -31.27 -6.38 -15.64
C THR A 110 -31.32 -5.84 -17.06
N GLY A 111 -30.19 -5.45 -17.66
CA GLY A 111 -30.03 -5.39 -19.11
C GLY A 111 -29.41 -4.09 -19.60
N ASN A 112 -30.16 -3.08 -20.02
CA ASN A 112 -29.62 -1.72 -20.18
C ASN A 112 -30.54 -0.75 -19.47
N GLY A 113 -29.96 0.25 -18.80
CA GLY A 113 -30.69 1.17 -17.96
C GLY A 113 -29.88 1.44 -16.70
N ASN A 114 -30.34 2.37 -15.88
CA ASN A 114 -29.75 2.58 -14.56
C ASN A 114 -30.43 1.61 -13.59
N ASP A 115 -29.85 0.44 -13.41
CA ASP A 115 -30.50 -0.65 -12.72
C ASP A 115 -30.11 -0.74 -11.24
N ILE A 116 -31.02 -1.27 -10.43
CA ILE A 116 -30.81 -1.54 -9.01
C ILE A 116 -31.16 -2.99 -8.70
N VAL A 117 -30.21 -3.72 -8.11
CA VAL A 117 -30.46 -5.06 -7.57
C VAL A 117 -30.07 -5.08 -6.10
N ASP A 118 -31.03 -5.35 -5.23
CA ASP A 118 -30.84 -5.42 -3.78
C ASP A 118 -31.05 -6.85 -3.28
N LEU A 119 -30.03 -7.39 -2.59
CA LEU A 119 -30.11 -8.64 -1.84
C LEU A 119 -30.05 -8.34 -0.34
N THR A 120 -31.18 -8.09 0.30
CA THR A 120 -31.26 -7.89 1.75
C THR A 120 -31.65 -9.18 2.46
N SER A 121 -30.91 -9.57 3.49
CA SER A 121 -31.16 -10.76 4.32
C SER A 121 -31.40 -12.05 3.51
N THR A 122 -30.64 -12.24 2.42
CA THR A 122 -30.88 -13.29 1.44
C THR A 122 -29.88 -14.44 1.57
N ALA A 123 -30.37 -15.68 1.50
CA ALA A 123 -29.56 -16.90 1.56
C ALA A 123 -29.66 -17.74 0.27
N ILE A 124 -28.51 -18.04 -0.35
CA ILE A 124 -28.43 -18.76 -1.63
C ILE A 124 -27.51 -19.98 -1.49
N PHE A 125 -28.07 -21.18 -1.66
CA PHE A 125 -27.37 -22.46 -1.44
C PHE A 125 -26.64 -23.00 -2.68
N SER A 126 -26.50 -22.18 -3.71
CA SER A 126 -25.72 -22.47 -4.92
C SER A 126 -25.02 -21.21 -5.40
N THR A 127 -24.67 -21.15 -6.68
CA THR A 127 -24.07 -19.97 -7.31
C THR A 127 -25.11 -18.86 -7.48
N ALA A 128 -24.71 -17.63 -7.16
CA ALA A 128 -25.48 -16.41 -7.45
C ALA A 128 -24.74 -15.56 -8.48
N THR A 129 -25.43 -15.12 -9.54
CA THR A 129 -24.86 -14.27 -10.58
C THR A 129 -25.78 -13.11 -10.92
N VAL A 130 -25.26 -11.89 -10.96
CA VAL A 130 -25.98 -10.67 -11.38
C VAL A 130 -25.20 -10.01 -12.51
N ALA A 131 -25.90 -9.56 -13.56
CA ALA A 131 -25.34 -8.79 -14.67
C ALA A 131 -26.24 -7.57 -14.94
N MET A 132 -25.67 -6.36 -14.94
CA MET A 132 -26.48 -5.13 -14.97
C MET A 132 -26.45 -4.38 -16.31
N GLY A 133 -25.30 -4.38 -16.99
CA GLY A 133 -25.19 -4.14 -18.43
C GLY A 133 -24.68 -2.76 -18.82
N ASN A 134 -25.50 -1.87 -19.37
CA ASN A 134 -25.06 -0.48 -19.62
C ASN A 134 -25.98 0.49 -18.88
N GLY A 135 -25.38 1.40 -18.12
CA GLY A 135 -26.05 2.46 -17.36
C GLY A 135 -25.38 2.62 -16.00
N ASP A 136 -25.84 3.59 -15.24
CA ASP A 136 -25.30 3.81 -13.89
C ASP A 136 -25.97 2.82 -12.93
N ASP A 137 -25.33 1.66 -12.75
CA ASP A 137 -25.91 0.52 -12.05
C ASP A 137 -25.53 0.47 -10.56
N THR A 138 -26.46 0.06 -9.72
CA THR A 138 -26.24 -0.13 -8.27
C THR A 138 -26.61 -1.53 -7.81
N PHE A 139 -25.64 -2.30 -7.35
CA PHE A 139 -25.89 -3.52 -6.59
C PHE A 139 -25.80 -3.21 -5.10
N THR A 140 -26.84 -3.55 -4.33
CA THR A 140 -26.83 -3.48 -2.86
C THR A 140 -27.01 -4.85 -2.21
N GLY A 141 -26.48 -5.02 -1.01
CA GLY A 141 -26.87 -6.13 -0.13
C GLY A 141 -26.66 -5.79 1.34
N GLY A 142 -27.57 -6.24 2.20
CA GLY A 142 -27.50 -5.94 3.63
C GLY A 142 -28.15 -7.00 4.53
N GLY A 143 -28.12 -6.76 5.84
CA GLY A 143 -28.57 -7.75 6.84
C GLY A 143 -27.70 -9.01 6.84
N ASP A 144 -28.31 -10.18 6.94
CA ASP A 144 -27.59 -11.47 6.94
C ASP A 144 -27.52 -12.08 5.52
N LEU A 145 -26.32 -12.16 4.95
CA LEU A 145 -26.07 -12.70 3.60
C LEU A 145 -25.37 -14.05 3.63
N TYR A 146 -25.85 -15.00 2.82
CA TYR A 146 -25.23 -16.32 2.69
C TYR A 146 -25.11 -16.80 1.24
N PHE A 147 -23.91 -17.21 0.82
CA PHE A 147 -23.62 -17.76 -0.52
C PHE A 147 -22.83 -19.08 -0.46
N ALA A 148 -23.50 -20.22 -0.61
CA ALA A 148 -22.86 -21.54 -0.46
C ALA A 148 -21.90 -21.94 -1.60
N LYS A 149 -21.92 -21.26 -2.76
CA LYS A 149 -20.96 -21.54 -3.85
C LYS A 149 -20.32 -20.28 -4.43
N GLY A 150 -20.43 -19.17 -3.71
CA GLY A 150 -19.94 -17.87 -4.15
C GLY A 150 -20.96 -17.06 -4.94
N PHE A 151 -20.57 -15.82 -5.18
CA PHE A 151 -21.40 -14.77 -5.74
C PHE A 151 -20.57 -13.94 -6.73
N SER A 152 -21.16 -13.60 -7.87
CA SER A 152 -20.52 -12.73 -8.85
C SER A 152 -21.49 -11.68 -9.39
N VAL A 153 -21.05 -10.42 -9.44
CA VAL A 153 -21.77 -9.34 -10.11
C VAL A 153 -20.89 -8.71 -11.20
N THR A 154 -21.50 -8.45 -12.36
CA THR A 154 -20.93 -7.64 -13.43
C THR A 154 -21.82 -6.42 -13.59
N LEU A 155 -21.34 -5.25 -13.14
CA LEU A 155 -22.11 -4.01 -13.19
C LEU A 155 -22.22 -3.57 -14.65
N GLY A 156 -21.10 -3.46 -15.36
CA GLY A 156 -21.11 -3.18 -16.80
C GLY A 156 -20.56 -1.79 -17.10
N ALA A 157 -21.06 -1.06 -18.09
CA ALA A 157 -20.59 0.29 -18.41
C ALA A 157 -21.45 1.35 -17.73
N GLY A 158 -20.92 2.54 -17.41
CA GLY A 158 -21.59 3.58 -16.61
C GLY A 158 -20.86 3.82 -15.29
N ALA A 159 -21.33 4.77 -14.49
CA ALA A 159 -20.83 5.01 -13.13
C ALA A 159 -21.54 4.05 -12.16
N ASN A 160 -20.84 3.00 -11.72
CA ASN A 160 -21.49 1.90 -10.99
C ASN A 160 -21.10 1.87 -9.52
N THR A 161 -22.01 1.31 -8.72
CA THR A 161 -21.80 1.06 -7.29
C THR A 161 -22.05 -0.40 -6.96
N PHE A 162 -21.09 -1.02 -6.28
CA PHE A 162 -21.26 -2.27 -5.56
C PHE A 162 -21.21 -1.96 -4.06
N ASP A 163 -22.31 -2.12 -3.35
CA ASP A 163 -22.40 -1.81 -1.92
C ASP A 163 -22.95 -3.00 -1.14
N VAL A 164 -22.10 -3.62 -0.33
CA VAL A 164 -22.53 -4.64 0.63
C VAL A 164 -22.33 -4.07 2.02
N ASN A 165 -23.44 -3.77 2.69
CA ASN A 165 -23.50 -3.32 4.08
C ASN A 165 -24.27 -4.34 4.93
N ALA A 166 -23.60 -5.43 5.26
CA ALA A 166 -24.17 -6.60 5.91
C ALA A 166 -23.84 -6.64 7.41
N ASP A 167 -24.77 -7.14 8.22
CA ASP A 167 -24.47 -7.52 9.60
C ASP A 167 -23.53 -8.74 9.59
N THR A 168 -23.91 -9.75 8.79
CA THR A 168 -23.14 -10.97 8.55
C THR A 168 -23.01 -11.24 7.06
N LEU A 169 -21.79 -11.49 6.57
CA LEU A 169 -21.55 -11.97 5.21
C LEU A 169 -20.83 -13.31 5.25
N LEU A 170 -21.50 -14.39 4.84
CA LEU A 170 -20.89 -15.72 4.76
C LEU A 170 -20.89 -16.24 3.31
N SER A 171 -19.71 -16.58 2.80
CA SER A 171 -19.56 -17.23 1.49
C SER A 171 -18.64 -18.44 1.56
N GLU A 172 -19.14 -19.62 1.18
CA GLU A 172 -18.31 -20.82 1.03
C GLU A 172 -17.48 -20.81 -0.27
N GLY A 173 -17.75 -19.86 -1.17
CA GLY A 173 -17.09 -19.71 -2.46
C GLY A 173 -16.43 -18.35 -2.67
N ASN A 174 -16.10 -18.05 -3.92
CA ASN A 174 -15.52 -16.76 -4.27
C ASN A 174 -16.59 -15.67 -4.31
N ILE A 175 -16.22 -14.44 -3.95
CA ILE A 175 -17.00 -13.24 -4.24
C ILE A 175 -16.25 -12.44 -5.30
N SER A 176 -16.95 -12.00 -6.34
CA SER A 176 -16.36 -11.12 -7.34
C SER A 176 -17.31 -10.04 -7.82
N ALA A 177 -16.87 -8.78 -7.82
CA ALA A 177 -17.54 -7.67 -8.47
C ALA A 177 -16.66 -7.13 -9.59
N THR A 178 -17.24 -6.89 -10.77
CA THR A 178 -16.54 -6.27 -11.90
C THR A 178 -17.35 -5.13 -12.45
N ALA A 179 -16.74 -3.94 -12.49
CA ALA A 179 -17.25 -2.81 -13.22
C ALA A 179 -16.44 -2.59 -14.51
N GLY A 180 -17.14 -2.15 -15.54
CA GLY A 180 -16.59 -1.47 -16.70
C GLY A 180 -16.92 0.02 -16.59
N GLY A 181 -16.91 0.70 -17.73
CA GLY A 181 -17.23 2.12 -17.81
C GLY A 181 -16.31 2.85 -18.77
N THR A 182 -16.31 4.17 -18.67
CA THR A 182 -15.39 5.05 -19.37
C THR A 182 -14.46 5.75 -18.39
N ILE A 183 -13.49 6.49 -18.91
CA ILE A 183 -12.48 7.16 -18.07
C ILE A 183 -13.02 8.32 -17.21
N LEU A 184 -14.30 8.66 -17.36
CA LEU A 184 -14.96 9.76 -16.68
C LEU A 184 -16.02 9.27 -15.67
N GLU A 185 -16.23 7.96 -15.57
CA GLU A 185 -17.29 7.36 -14.78
C GLU A 185 -16.69 6.75 -13.52
N ASP A 186 -16.92 7.37 -12.36
CA ASP A 186 -16.41 6.88 -11.08
C ASP A 186 -17.07 5.54 -10.71
N GLN A 187 -16.29 4.65 -10.09
CA GLN A 187 -16.75 3.33 -9.63
C GLN A 187 -16.57 3.22 -8.13
N ALA A 188 -17.54 2.64 -7.43
CA ALA A 188 -17.46 2.40 -5.99
C ALA A 188 -17.64 0.92 -5.67
N PHE A 189 -16.74 0.38 -4.85
CA PHE A 189 -16.82 -0.96 -4.27
C PHE A 189 -16.74 -0.87 -2.75
N ILE A 190 -17.90 -0.96 -2.11
CA ILE A 190 -18.08 -0.86 -0.67
C ILE A 190 -18.41 -2.26 -0.15
N LEU A 191 -17.60 -2.75 0.81
CA LEU A 191 -17.79 -4.02 1.50
C LEU A 191 -17.64 -3.80 2.99
N LYS A 192 -18.78 -3.48 3.63
CA LYS A 192 -18.94 -3.27 5.06
C LYS A 192 -19.67 -4.49 5.61
N ALA A 193 -18.96 -5.31 6.38
CA ALA A 193 -19.55 -6.46 7.05
C ALA A 193 -19.16 -6.41 8.52
N GLY A 194 -20.14 -6.39 9.42
CA GLY A 194 -19.87 -6.50 10.85
C GLY A 194 -19.06 -7.77 11.15
N VAL A 195 -19.49 -8.90 10.55
CA VAL A 195 -18.69 -10.12 10.46
C VAL A 195 -18.75 -10.71 9.04
N GLY A 196 -17.62 -10.73 8.34
CA GLY A 196 -17.47 -11.29 7.00
C GLY A 196 -16.55 -12.52 6.98
N GLU A 197 -17.04 -13.63 6.45
CA GLU A 197 -16.26 -14.86 6.22
C GLU A 197 -16.40 -15.33 4.76
N ILE A 198 -15.30 -15.27 4.01
CA ILE A 198 -15.20 -15.71 2.61
C ILE A 198 -14.20 -16.88 2.53
N PHE A 199 -14.72 -18.10 2.43
CA PHE A 199 -13.93 -19.34 2.26
C PHE A 199 -13.36 -19.53 0.83
N GLY A 200 -13.50 -18.51 -0.01
CA GLY A 200 -12.91 -18.39 -1.34
C GLY A 200 -11.94 -17.21 -1.47
N SER A 201 -11.85 -16.71 -2.69
CA SER A 201 -11.20 -15.44 -3.02
C SER A 201 -12.21 -14.30 -3.08
N LEU A 202 -11.74 -13.08 -2.79
CA LEU A 202 -12.46 -11.84 -3.01
C LEU A 202 -11.77 -11.05 -4.14
N THR A 203 -12.53 -10.67 -5.16
CA THR A 203 -12.02 -9.84 -6.27
C THR A 203 -12.96 -8.69 -6.56
N LEU A 204 -12.52 -7.46 -6.33
CA LEU A 204 -13.24 -6.24 -6.69
C LEU A 204 -12.40 -5.54 -7.75
N ARG A 205 -12.98 -5.29 -8.94
CA ARG A 205 -12.17 -4.73 -10.04
C ARG A 205 -12.92 -3.82 -11.00
N THR A 206 -12.22 -2.81 -11.50
CA THR A 206 -12.57 -2.09 -12.73
C THR A 206 -11.73 -2.61 -13.89
N THR A 207 -12.30 -2.58 -15.09
CA THR A 207 -11.66 -3.12 -16.31
C THR A 207 -11.29 -2.04 -17.33
N ILE A 208 -11.81 -0.83 -17.16
CA ILE A 208 -11.56 0.33 -18.02
C ILE A 208 -11.19 1.49 -17.08
N GLY A 209 -10.34 2.41 -17.54
CA GLY A 209 -9.62 3.37 -16.71
C GLY A 209 -10.44 4.49 -16.09
N SER A 210 -11.24 4.18 -15.07
CA SER A 210 -12.00 5.09 -14.21
C SER A 210 -11.43 5.21 -12.80
N SER A 211 -11.59 6.38 -12.18
CA SER A 211 -11.42 6.54 -10.73
C SER A 211 -12.24 5.49 -9.98
N THR A 212 -11.62 4.84 -9.00
CA THR A 212 -12.22 3.73 -8.28
C THR A 212 -12.06 3.92 -6.78
N GLU A 213 -13.17 3.89 -6.04
CA GLU A 213 -13.18 3.84 -4.59
C GLU A 213 -13.37 2.39 -4.12
N PHE A 214 -12.50 1.93 -3.23
CA PHE A 214 -12.63 0.66 -2.50
C PHE A 214 -12.74 0.96 -1.01
N GLU A 215 -13.84 0.57 -0.38
CA GLU A 215 -14.03 0.71 1.06
C GLU A 215 -14.26 -0.68 1.67
N ILE A 216 -13.36 -1.13 2.54
CA ILE A 216 -13.43 -2.43 3.22
C ILE A 216 -13.54 -2.19 4.73
N GLY A 217 -14.69 -2.55 5.30
CA GLY A 217 -15.06 -2.24 6.69
C GLY A 217 -15.53 -0.78 6.85
N GLU A 218 -16.25 -0.51 7.94
CA GLU A 218 -16.72 0.81 8.35
C GLU A 218 -16.24 1.18 9.75
N LEU A 219 -16.31 0.21 10.68
CA LEU A 219 -16.00 0.36 12.09
C LEU A 219 -14.75 -0.43 12.49
N LEU A 220 -14.06 0.01 13.55
CA LEU A 220 -12.95 -0.73 14.16
C LEU A 220 -13.33 -2.15 14.63
N SER A 221 -14.61 -2.41 14.86
CA SER A 221 -15.11 -3.72 15.31
C SER A 221 -15.46 -4.66 14.16
N ASP A 222 -15.44 -4.19 12.92
CA ASP A 222 -15.75 -5.02 11.76
C ASP A 222 -14.64 -6.04 11.55
N SER A 223 -14.98 -7.22 11.08
CA SER A 223 -14.00 -8.29 10.84
C SER A 223 -14.25 -8.96 9.52
N LEU A 224 -13.23 -9.02 8.66
CA LEU A 224 -13.27 -9.70 7.38
C LEU A 224 -12.17 -10.77 7.27
N LEU A 225 -12.60 -12.02 7.13
CA LEU A 225 -11.74 -13.16 6.82
C LEU A 225 -11.92 -13.58 5.34
N VAL A 226 -10.85 -13.52 4.56
CA VAL A 226 -10.76 -14.09 3.20
C VAL A 226 -9.74 -15.22 3.21
N THR A 227 -10.17 -16.48 3.13
CA THR A 227 -9.26 -17.62 3.32
C THR A 227 -8.25 -17.84 2.18
N LYS A 228 -8.49 -17.27 0.99
CA LYS A 228 -7.58 -17.29 -0.16
C LYS A 228 -7.06 -15.87 -0.46
N ALA A 229 -6.79 -15.56 -1.72
CA ALA A 229 -6.35 -14.22 -2.12
C ALA A 229 -7.50 -13.21 -2.13
N MET A 230 -7.16 -11.97 -1.79
CA MET A 230 -7.99 -10.79 -1.97
C MET A 230 -7.34 -9.89 -3.03
N THR A 231 -8.12 -9.39 -3.99
CA THR A 231 -7.63 -8.50 -5.05
C THR A 231 -8.55 -7.31 -5.19
N LEU A 232 -7.98 -6.12 -5.00
CA LEU A 232 -8.57 -4.83 -5.33
C LEU A 232 -7.82 -4.30 -6.54
N GLN A 233 -8.52 -4.05 -7.64
CA GLN A 233 -7.88 -3.66 -8.89
C GLN A 233 -8.63 -2.52 -9.57
N SER A 234 -7.97 -1.38 -9.74
CA SER A 234 -8.42 -0.34 -10.66
C SER A 234 -7.70 -0.46 -12.01
N ALA A 235 -8.05 0.40 -12.97
CA ALA A 235 -7.43 0.42 -14.30
C ALA A 235 -6.67 1.72 -14.59
N ALA A 236 -7.23 2.88 -14.25
CA ALA A 236 -6.63 4.21 -14.29
C ALA A 236 -7.59 5.20 -13.63
N GLY A 237 -7.16 6.37 -13.18
CA GLY A 237 -8.02 7.36 -12.52
C GLY A 237 -7.44 7.82 -11.19
N SER A 238 -8.22 8.56 -10.42
CA SER A 238 -7.89 8.76 -9.01
C SER A 238 -8.49 7.59 -8.23
N ASP A 239 -7.67 6.73 -7.65
CA ASP A 239 -8.13 5.53 -6.98
C ASP A 239 -7.91 5.65 -5.47
N ASP A 240 -8.95 5.39 -4.69
CA ASP A 240 -8.91 5.47 -3.23
C ASP A 240 -9.21 4.09 -2.64
N VAL A 241 -8.36 3.62 -1.72
CA VAL A 241 -8.54 2.37 -0.98
C VAL A 241 -8.53 2.67 0.51
N THR A 242 -9.64 2.39 1.18
CA THR A 242 -9.76 2.49 2.63
C THR A 242 -9.97 1.10 3.22
N LEU A 243 -9.12 0.70 4.17
CA LEU A 243 -9.26 -0.55 4.92
C LEU A 243 -9.44 -0.25 6.41
N ARG A 244 -10.45 -0.84 7.05
CA ARG A 244 -10.78 -0.62 8.47
C ARG A 244 -11.07 -1.95 9.19
N GLY A 245 -11.03 -1.92 10.52
CA GLY A 245 -11.36 -3.06 11.38
C GLY A 245 -10.28 -4.15 11.39
N ASP A 246 -10.69 -5.41 11.44
CA ASP A 246 -9.80 -6.58 11.36
C ASP A 246 -9.84 -7.19 9.95
N LEU A 247 -8.69 -7.26 9.27
CA LEU A 247 -8.57 -7.87 7.94
C LEU A 247 -7.61 -9.06 7.95
N MET A 248 -8.15 -10.26 7.73
CA MET A 248 -7.38 -11.49 7.63
C MET A 248 -7.46 -12.08 6.22
N VAL A 249 -6.34 -12.18 5.52
CA VAL A 249 -6.23 -12.74 4.16
C VAL A 249 -5.34 -13.98 4.17
N GLY A 250 -5.92 -15.16 4.06
CA GLY A 250 -5.20 -16.44 4.06
C GLY A 250 -4.32 -16.69 2.82
N GLY A 251 -4.35 -15.79 1.84
CA GLY A 251 -3.50 -15.73 0.65
C GLY A 251 -2.71 -14.42 0.55
N VAL A 252 -2.62 -13.86 -0.66
CA VAL A 252 -2.01 -12.54 -0.89
C VAL A 252 -3.12 -11.49 -0.92
N LEU A 253 -2.93 -10.37 -0.22
CA LEU A 253 -3.67 -9.14 -0.42
C LEU A 253 -2.99 -8.36 -1.56
N SER A 254 -3.68 -8.23 -2.69
CA SER A 254 -3.15 -7.57 -3.89
C SER A 254 -3.93 -6.29 -4.18
N LEU A 255 -3.23 -5.17 -4.14
CA LEU A 255 -3.72 -3.85 -4.53
C LEU A 255 -3.06 -3.49 -5.87
N LYS A 256 -3.86 -3.46 -6.94
CA LYS A 256 -3.39 -3.20 -8.31
C LYS A 256 -4.02 -1.92 -8.81
N MET A 257 -3.36 -0.82 -8.56
CA MET A 257 -3.85 0.49 -8.92
C MET A 257 -3.36 0.91 -10.30
N GLY A 258 -4.20 1.64 -11.01
CA GLY A 258 -3.98 2.04 -12.38
C GLY A 258 -3.07 3.25 -12.51
N ASN A 259 -3.03 3.83 -13.71
CA ASN A 259 -2.41 5.14 -13.90
C ASN A 259 -3.27 6.23 -13.28
N GLY A 260 -2.67 7.17 -12.56
CA GLY A 260 -3.32 8.33 -11.96
C GLY A 260 -2.87 8.50 -10.52
N ASN A 261 -3.71 9.09 -9.67
CA ASN A 261 -3.37 9.29 -8.26
C ASN A 261 -4.01 8.18 -7.44
N ASN A 262 -3.20 7.35 -6.81
CA ASN A 262 -3.62 6.19 -6.07
C ASN A 262 -3.33 6.42 -4.59
N LEU A 263 -4.33 6.19 -3.76
CA LEU A 263 -4.29 6.52 -2.35
C LEU A 263 -4.78 5.34 -1.52
N ILE A 264 -3.96 4.90 -0.57
CA ILE A 264 -4.25 3.75 0.27
C ILE A 264 -4.10 4.16 1.72
N TYR A 265 -5.22 4.14 2.46
CA TYR A 265 -5.31 4.53 3.86
C TYR A 265 -5.83 3.40 4.74
N THR A 266 -5.24 3.29 5.94
CA THR A 266 -5.50 2.22 6.91
C THR A 266 -5.43 2.71 8.37
N ASP A 267 -5.68 4.00 8.60
CA ASP A 267 -5.63 4.64 9.93
C ASP A 267 -6.60 4.04 10.95
N GLU A 268 -7.72 3.50 10.48
CA GLU A 268 -8.72 2.78 11.29
C GLU A 268 -8.64 1.25 11.14
N LEU A 269 -7.49 0.70 10.73
CA LEU A 269 -7.26 -0.74 10.67
C LEU A 269 -6.67 -1.22 12.01
N ASP A 270 -7.37 -2.10 12.72
CA ASP A 270 -6.88 -2.64 13.98
C ASP A 270 -5.83 -3.73 13.72
N GLN A 271 -6.16 -4.72 12.90
CA GLN A 271 -5.23 -5.79 12.54
C GLN A 271 -5.24 -6.09 11.04
N LEU A 272 -4.05 -6.20 10.45
CA LEU A 272 -3.83 -6.79 9.13
C LEU A 272 -3.01 -8.08 9.24
N SER A 273 -3.58 -9.21 8.85
CA SER A 273 -2.83 -10.48 8.76
C SER A 273 -2.95 -11.08 7.37
N THR A 274 -1.83 -11.30 6.68
CA THR A 274 -1.81 -11.85 5.31
C THR A 274 -0.60 -12.76 5.06
N LYS A 275 -0.67 -13.69 4.10
CA LYS A 275 0.51 -14.46 3.64
C LYS A 275 1.39 -13.69 2.66
N GLY A 276 0.96 -12.51 2.24
CA GLY A 276 1.71 -11.63 1.37
C GLY A 276 0.94 -10.36 1.10
N LEU A 277 1.68 -9.26 0.93
CA LEU A 277 1.11 -7.97 0.60
C LEU A 277 1.77 -7.49 -0.69
N ALA A 278 0.96 -7.15 -1.69
CA ALA A 278 1.46 -6.71 -2.99
C ALA A 278 0.73 -5.46 -3.45
N TYR A 279 1.49 -4.38 -3.61
CA TYR A 279 1.07 -3.16 -4.28
C TYR A 279 1.68 -3.08 -5.68
N THR A 280 0.89 -2.67 -6.65
CA THR A 280 1.36 -2.28 -7.99
C THR A 280 0.61 -1.02 -8.40
N GLY A 281 1.33 0.09 -8.48
CA GLY A 281 0.82 1.38 -8.94
C GLY A 281 1.00 1.57 -10.45
N GLY A 282 0.49 2.69 -10.93
CA GLY A 282 0.68 3.18 -12.30
C GLY A 282 1.43 4.50 -12.31
N THR A 283 1.40 5.24 -13.43
CA THR A 283 2.02 6.56 -13.47
C THR A 283 1.23 7.58 -12.64
N GLY A 284 1.87 8.45 -11.87
CA GLY A 284 1.19 9.50 -11.09
C GLY A 284 1.64 9.51 -9.63
N LEU A 285 0.76 9.93 -8.72
CA LEU A 285 1.02 9.81 -7.28
C LEU A 285 0.57 8.43 -6.81
N ASP A 286 1.46 7.65 -6.19
CA ASP A 286 1.17 6.41 -5.49
C ASP A 286 1.47 6.62 -4.00
N ASP A 287 0.46 6.92 -3.17
CA ASP A 287 0.61 7.17 -1.73
C ASP A 287 -0.01 6.01 -0.92
N PHE A 288 0.84 5.12 -0.42
CA PHE A 288 0.44 3.97 0.40
C PHE A 288 0.84 4.22 1.85
N ARG A 289 -0.15 4.38 2.73
CA ARG A 289 0.05 4.51 4.17
C ARG A 289 -0.55 3.36 4.95
N LEU A 290 0.33 2.64 5.66
CA LEU A 290 -0.03 1.54 6.54
C LEU A 290 0.09 1.98 8.00
N GLU A 291 -1.02 2.45 8.58
CA GLU A 291 -1.10 3.03 9.93
C GLU A 291 -1.87 2.14 10.92
N ALA A 292 -2.00 0.85 10.60
CA ALA A 292 -2.71 -0.11 11.43
C ALA A 292 -2.05 -0.31 12.81
N ARG A 293 -2.81 -0.78 13.81
CA ARG A 293 -2.23 -1.14 15.11
C ARG A 293 -1.22 -2.28 14.97
N GLU A 294 -1.64 -3.39 14.38
CA GLU A 294 -0.78 -4.56 14.15
C GLU A 294 -0.82 -5.01 12.68
N VAL A 295 0.36 -5.23 12.11
CA VAL A 295 0.52 -5.77 10.76
C VAL A 295 1.40 -7.01 10.79
N ILE A 296 0.88 -8.12 10.26
CA ILE A 296 1.60 -9.38 10.09
C ILE A 296 1.52 -9.83 8.64
N VAL A 297 2.67 -9.82 7.95
CA VAL A 297 2.85 -10.38 6.62
C VAL A 297 3.68 -11.67 6.73
N ASP A 298 3.02 -12.83 6.77
CA ASP A 298 3.67 -14.16 6.73
C ASP A 298 4.13 -14.53 5.31
N GLY A 299 4.91 -13.64 4.73
CA GLY A 299 5.49 -13.77 3.41
C GLY A 299 6.27 -12.52 3.03
N SER A 300 6.16 -12.16 1.76
CA SER A 300 6.82 -10.97 1.23
C SER A 300 5.84 -9.81 1.16
N PHE A 301 6.36 -8.60 1.41
CA PHE A 301 5.71 -7.36 1.02
C PHE A 301 6.44 -6.80 -0.21
N THR A 302 5.74 -6.65 -1.33
CA THR A 302 6.24 -5.98 -2.52
C THR A 302 5.45 -4.71 -2.82
N PHE A 303 6.15 -3.59 -2.94
CA PHE A 303 5.63 -2.34 -3.47
C PHE A 303 6.31 -2.04 -4.80
N SER A 304 5.52 -1.89 -5.85
CA SER A 304 5.98 -1.56 -7.19
C SER A 304 5.26 -0.30 -7.67
N GLY A 305 5.90 0.85 -7.47
CA GLY A 305 5.49 2.11 -8.06
C GLY A 305 5.85 2.19 -9.55
N SER A 306 5.61 3.35 -10.14
CA SER A 306 5.99 3.65 -11.53
C SER A 306 6.60 5.05 -11.63
N SER A 307 6.59 5.68 -12.81
CA SER A 307 6.99 7.07 -12.92
C SER A 307 6.00 7.99 -12.20
N GLY A 308 6.50 8.92 -11.40
CA GLY A 308 5.70 9.85 -10.60
C GLY A 308 6.23 9.97 -9.19
N GLU A 309 5.35 10.24 -8.23
CA GLU A 309 5.70 10.30 -6.81
C GLU A 309 5.20 9.02 -6.14
N ASN A 310 6.07 8.27 -5.48
CA ASN A 310 5.75 6.99 -4.87
C ASN A 310 6.11 7.03 -3.38
N TYR A 311 5.11 7.01 -2.50
CA TYR A 311 5.29 7.00 -1.05
C TYR A 311 4.81 5.67 -0.48
N LEU A 312 5.66 5.01 0.31
CA LEU A 312 5.29 3.87 1.14
C LEU A 312 5.67 4.18 2.58
N ASP A 313 4.66 4.47 3.39
CA ASP A 313 4.81 4.74 4.81
C ASP A 313 4.25 3.58 5.62
N LEU A 314 5.10 2.87 6.36
CA LEU A 314 4.73 1.77 7.26
C LEU A 314 4.85 2.25 8.69
N LEU A 315 3.78 2.82 9.24
CA LEU A 315 3.77 3.55 10.51
C LEU A 315 2.80 2.87 11.49
N THR A 316 3.07 1.61 11.83
CA THR A 316 2.19 0.85 12.72
C THR A 316 2.25 1.38 14.14
N THR A 317 1.13 1.38 14.86
CA THR A 317 1.09 1.94 16.22
C THR A 317 1.48 0.96 17.32
N GLU A 318 1.59 -0.35 17.03
CA GLU A 318 2.14 -1.34 17.96
C GLU A 318 3.22 -2.22 17.31
N TYR A 319 2.90 -2.93 16.22
CA TYR A 319 3.80 -3.96 15.67
C TYR A 319 3.72 -4.12 14.15
N LEU A 320 4.89 -4.21 13.50
CA LEU A 320 5.05 -4.57 12.09
C LEU A 320 5.93 -5.82 11.94
N GLY A 321 5.38 -6.91 11.43
CA GLY A 321 6.10 -8.16 11.19
C GLY A 321 6.07 -8.62 9.72
N ILE A 322 7.23 -8.85 9.09
CA ILE A 322 7.36 -9.35 7.71
C ILE A 322 8.35 -10.52 7.64
N THR A 323 7.89 -11.73 7.29
CA THR A 323 8.70 -12.96 7.46
C THR A 323 9.68 -13.26 6.31
N LYS A 324 9.43 -12.83 5.07
CA LYS A 324 10.33 -13.10 3.91
C LYS A 324 11.07 -11.88 3.36
N GLY A 325 10.68 -10.67 3.76
CA GLY A 325 11.31 -9.42 3.35
C GLY A 325 10.37 -8.44 2.67
N LEU A 326 10.86 -7.21 2.56
CA LEU A 326 10.19 -6.07 1.96
C LEU A 326 10.96 -5.64 0.71
N THR A 327 10.28 -5.50 -0.42
CA THR A 327 10.87 -4.96 -1.65
C THR A 327 10.07 -3.76 -2.11
N TYR A 328 10.71 -2.60 -2.14
CA TYR A 328 10.23 -1.38 -2.73
C TYR A 328 10.93 -1.15 -4.07
N THR A 329 10.15 -0.98 -5.14
CA THR A 329 10.63 -0.56 -6.46
C THR A 329 9.89 0.71 -6.84
N GLY A 330 10.61 1.83 -6.83
CA GLY A 330 10.12 3.12 -7.28
C GLY A 330 10.24 3.28 -8.79
N GLY A 331 10.21 4.53 -9.25
CA GLY A 331 10.35 4.87 -10.66
C GLY A 331 10.94 6.26 -10.86
N VAL A 332 10.81 6.82 -12.06
CA VAL A 332 11.30 8.19 -12.29
C VAL A 332 10.43 9.16 -11.52
N GLY A 333 11.03 9.96 -10.63
CA GLY A 333 10.36 10.96 -9.81
C GLY A 333 10.78 10.89 -8.35
N GLN A 334 9.86 11.18 -7.43
CA GLN A 334 10.14 11.14 -6.00
C GLN A 334 9.74 9.78 -5.43
N ASP A 335 10.67 9.07 -4.81
CA ASP A 335 10.44 7.76 -4.23
C ASP A 335 10.76 7.81 -2.72
N SER A 336 9.83 7.41 -1.87
CA SER A 336 9.99 7.40 -0.41
C SER A 336 9.55 6.07 0.18
N LEU A 337 10.41 5.47 0.99
CA LEU A 337 10.10 4.34 1.86
C LEU A 337 10.39 4.73 3.30
N VAL A 338 9.37 4.79 4.13
CA VAL A 338 9.49 4.99 5.58
C VAL A 338 8.98 3.76 6.31
N ILE A 339 9.77 3.25 7.24
CA ILE A 339 9.38 2.15 8.13
C ILE A 339 9.55 2.64 9.57
N GLY A 340 8.47 2.69 10.32
CA GLY A 340 8.47 3.16 11.69
C GLY A 340 7.40 2.50 12.56
N GLY A 341 7.37 2.92 13.81
CA GLY A 341 6.51 2.37 14.86
C GLY A 341 7.29 1.80 16.05
N PRO A 342 6.59 1.32 17.09
CA PRO A 342 7.25 0.87 18.31
C PRO A 342 8.10 -0.39 18.13
N GLU A 343 7.59 -1.37 17.38
CA GLU A 343 8.28 -2.66 17.17
C GLU A 343 8.21 -3.05 15.69
N VAL A 344 9.37 -3.10 15.03
CA VAL A 344 9.50 -3.50 13.62
C VAL A 344 10.37 -4.74 13.49
N VAL A 345 9.84 -5.79 12.86
CA VAL A 345 10.57 -7.03 12.59
C VAL A 345 10.46 -7.40 11.10
N VAL A 346 11.56 -7.30 10.38
CA VAL A 346 11.65 -7.78 8.98
C VAL A 346 12.74 -8.84 8.91
N ILE A 347 12.34 -10.12 8.97
CA ILE A 347 13.29 -11.25 9.00
C ILE A 347 14.09 -11.35 7.68
N GLY A 348 13.45 -11.00 6.56
CA GLY A 348 14.08 -11.01 5.24
C GLY A 348 14.93 -9.78 4.96
N GLN A 349 15.23 -9.57 3.68
CA GLN A 349 15.87 -8.33 3.23
C GLN A 349 14.84 -7.20 3.16
N VAL A 350 15.19 -6.03 3.66
CA VAL A 350 14.59 -4.75 3.27
C VAL A 350 15.35 -4.23 2.06
N LYS A 351 14.68 -4.09 0.93
CA LYS A 351 15.28 -3.63 -0.32
C LYS A 351 14.51 -2.45 -0.88
N MET A 352 15.19 -1.33 -1.07
CA MET A 352 14.71 -0.20 -1.85
C MET A 352 15.48 -0.08 -3.16
N THR A 353 14.77 0.11 -4.27
CA THR A 353 15.36 0.46 -5.57
C THR A 353 14.60 1.66 -6.11
N GLY A 354 15.22 2.83 -5.99
CA GLY A 354 14.76 4.07 -6.59
C GLY A 354 15.25 4.21 -8.04
N SER A 355 14.92 5.34 -8.66
CA SER A 355 15.39 5.69 -10.01
C SER A 355 15.82 7.16 -10.05
N ASN A 356 15.70 7.80 -11.22
CA ASN A 356 16.04 9.20 -11.37
C ASN A 356 15.06 10.10 -10.62
N GLY A 357 15.57 10.92 -9.70
CA GLY A 357 14.81 11.88 -8.89
C GLY A 357 15.22 11.84 -7.42
N PHE A 358 14.34 12.25 -6.50
CA PHE A 358 14.63 12.24 -5.06
C PHE A 358 14.24 10.88 -4.47
N ASN A 359 15.16 10.20 -3.81
CA ASN A 359 14.92 8.88 -3.21
C ASN A 359 15.19 8.91 -1.71
N TYR A 360 14.21 8.59 -0.88
CA TYR A 360 14.34 8.54 0.58
C TYR A 360 14.09 7.13 1.14
N LEU A 361 15.02 6.64 1.96
CA LEU A 361 14.84 5.47 2.82
C LEU A 361 14.97 5.90 4.28
N GLY A 362 13.88 5.84 5.03
CA GLY A 362 13.86 6.09 6.48
C GLY A 362 13.50 4.82 7.25
N ILE A 363 14.31 4.46 8.25
CA ILE A 363 13.96 3.48 9.29
C ILE A 363 13.88 4.22 10.64
N ASP A 364 12.66 4.64 11.00
CA ASP A 364 12.34 5.47 12.17
C ASP A 364 11.44 4.67 13.15
N ALA A 365 11.99 3.56 13.62
CA ALA A 365 11.33 2.69 14.60
C ALA A 365 11.95 2.87 15.98
N THR A 366 11.15 2.78 17.04
CA THR A 366 11.66 2.73 18.42
C THR A 366 12.60 1.52 18.59
N TRP A 367 12.18 0.37 18.07
CA TRP A 367 13.00 -0.83 18.01
C TRP A 367 12.80 -1.55 16.68
N ALA A 368 13.91 -1.91 16.02
CA ALA A 368 13.85 -2.64 14.75
C ALA A 368 14.86 -3.80 14.68
N ASP A 369 14.37 -4.94 14.20
CA ASP A 369 15.14 -6.14 13.89
C ASP A 369 15.04 -6.45 12.38
N LEU A 370 16.12 -6.19 11.63
CA LEU A 370 16.16 -6.34 10.18
C LEU A 370 17.11 -7.46 9.74
N GLY A 371 16.68 -8.30 8.81
CA GLY A 371 17.48 -9.42 8.28
C GLY A 371 18.68 -8.95 7.47
N SER A 372 18.48 -8.13 6.44
CA SER A 372 19.56 -7.41 5.73
C SER A 372 18.98 -6.18 5.05
N LEU A 373 19.82 -5.21 4.68
CA LEU A 373 19.35 -3.97 4.08
C LEU A 373 20.09 -3.68 2.77
N ALA A 374 19.32 -3.32 1.73
CA ALA A 374 19.87 -2.93 0.44
C ALA A 374 19.15 -1.69 -0.09
N TYR A 375 19.92 -0.68 -0.45
CA TYR A 375 19.45 0.54 -1.09
C TYR A 375 20.18 0.74 -2.42
N SER A 376 19.43 1.05 -3.47
CA SER A 376 19.94 1.46 -4.76
C SER A 376 19.19 2.71 -5.21
N GLY A 377 19.82 3.87 -5.08
CA GLY A 377 19.34 5.13 -5.65
C GLY A 377 19.55 5.22 -7.16
N GLY A 378 19.12 6.33 -7.76
CA GLY A 378 19.31 6.63 -9.17
C GLY A 378 19.96 7.99 -9.39
N THR A 379 19.82 8.60 -10.57
CA THR A 379 20.40 9.94 -10.78
C THR A 379 19.50 11.00 -10.14
N GLY A 380 19.90 11.55 -9.00
CA GLY A 380 19.19 12.59 -8.27
C GLY A 380 19.63 12.62 -6.81
N ALA A 381 18.87 13.28 -5.95
CA ALA A 381 19.20 13.37 -4.53
C ALA A 381 18.74 12.11 -3.80
N ASP A 382 19.65 11.45 -3.11
CA ASP A 382 19.43 10.21 -2.38
C ASP A 382 19.68 10.47 -0.89
N LEU A 383 18.70 10.17 -0.03
CA LEU A 383 18.82 10.25 1.43
C LEU A 383 18.49 8.89 2.06
N VAL A 384 19.40 8.38 2.87
CA VAL A 384 19.21 7.16 3.68
C VAL A 384 19.39 7.51 5.14
N GLU A 385 18.37 7.27 5.95
CA GLU A 385 18.37 7.55 7.38
C GLU A 385 17.91 6.30 8.15
N ILE A 386 18.79 5.80 9.01
CA ILE A 386 18.55 4.59 9.80
C ILE A 386 18.76 4.93 11.28
N GLY A 387 17.69 4.80 12.07
CA GLY A 387 17.66 5.15 13.49
C GLY A 387 17.61 6.67 13.73
N HIS A 388 17.70 7.09 14.99
CA HIS A 388 17.55 8.49 15.37
C HIS A 388 18.45 8.86 16.56
N LEU A 389 19.13 10.01 16.49
CA LEU A 389 20.08 10.47 17.53
C LEU A 389 19.39 11.04 18.78
N GLU A 390 18.29 11.77 18.61
CA GLU A 390 17.65 12.56 19.68
C GLU A 390 16.23 12.09 20.07
N GLY A 391 15.90 10.82 19.85
CA GLY A 391 14.51 10.31 19.87
C GLY A 391 14.26 9.14 20.83
N ASP A 392 13.06 8.56 20.72
CA ASP A 392 12.66 7.33 21.44
C ASP A 392 13.24 6.05 20.80
N SER A 393 14.09 6.15 19.77
CA SER A 393 14.83 5.00 19.22
C SER A 393 15.72 4.40 20.32
N GLU A 394 15.55 3.12 20.59
CA GLU A 394 16.34 2.37 21.58
C GLU A 394 17.45 1.53 20.92
N LEU A 395 17.28 1.09 19.66
CA LEU A 395 18.29 0.46 18.80
C LEU A 395 17.69 -0.04 17.46
N VAL A 396 18.35 0.22 16.32
CA VAL A 396 18.08 -0.48 15.05
C VAL A 396 19.13 -1.56 14.79
N THR A 397 18.74 -2.84 14.86
CA THR A 397 19.63 -3.98 14.62
C THR A 397 19.48 -4.53 13.19
N VAL A 398 20.61 -4.65 12.48
CA VAL A 398 20.69 -5.31 11.16
C VAL A 398 21.55 -6.56 11.27
N TYR A 399 20.92 -7.75 11.23
CA TYR A 399 21.59 -9.03 11.44
C TYR A 399 22.51 -9.45 10.27
N GLY A 400 22.18 -9.01 9.06
CA GLY A 400 22.88 -9.33 7.83
C GLY A 400 23.70 -8.15 7.31
N GLY A 401 24.10 -8.22 6.04
CA GLY A 401 24.83 -7.13 5.39
C GLY A 401 23.94 -5.93 5.07
N MET A 402 24.56 -4.74 5.06
CA MET A 402 23.98 -3.50 4.61
C MET A 402 24.73 -3.01 3.36
N SER A 403 24.01 -2.77 2.27
CA SER A 403 24.58 -2.27 1.00
C SER A 403 23.81 -1.04 0.53
N LEU A 404 24.44 0.12 0.60
CA LEU A 404 23.89 1.41 0.19
C LEU A 404 24.62 1.89 -1.06
N ALA A 405 23.93 1.98 -2.19
CA ALA A 405 24.50 2.43 -3.45
C ALA A 405 23.72 3.63 -3.99
N MET A 406 24.36 4.79 -4.00
CA MET A 406 23.84 6.05 -4.53
C MET A 406 24.60 6.40 -5.82
N SER A 407 23.99 7.24 -6.66
CA SER A 407 24.56 7.57 -7.98
C SER A 407 25.22 8.95 -7.98
N SER A 408 25.00 9.74 -9.03
CA SER A 408 25.74 10.97 -9.32
C SER A 408 25.12 12.28 -8.80
N GLY A 409 24.00 12.24 -8.09
CA GLY A 409 23.43 13.45 -7.47
C GLY A 409 23.81 13.58 -6.00
N ASP A 410 23.09 14.42 -5.25
CA ASP A 410 23.30 14.57 -3.81
C ASP A 410 23.15 13.21 -3.13
N SER A 411 24.08 12.86 -2.24
CA SER A 411 24.07 11.59 -1.51
C SER A 411 24.23 11.88 -0.03
N GLU A 412 23.29 11.37 0.76
CA GLU A 412 23.24 11.62 2.19
C GLU A 412 22.93 10.32 2.94
N VAL A 413 23.81 9.90 3.85
CA VAL A 413 23.65 8.68 4.65
C VAL A 413 23.82 8.96 6.13
N HIS A 414 22.78 8.69 6.91
CA HIS A 414 22.77 8.79 8.36
C HIS A 414 22.55 7.39 8.94
N LEU A 415 23.55 6.85 9.64
CA LEU A 415 23.39 5.67 10.49
C LEU A 415 23.56 6.12 11.94
N LEU A 416 22.45 6.12 12.68
CA LEU A 416 22.31 6.70 14.01
C LEU A 416 21.79 5.62 14.96
N ASP A 417 22.48 5.34 16.06
CA ASP A 417 22.05 4.33 17.05
C ASP A 417 21.71 2.97 16.39
N THR A 418 22.65 2.49 15.57
CA THR A 418 22.51 1.25 14.81
C THR A 418 23.46 0.17 15.28
N TYR A 419 23.03 -1.09 15.24
CA TYR A 419 23.90 -2.25 15.45
C TYR A 419 23.90 -3.16 14.21
N ILE A 420 25.00 -3.17 13.47
CA ILE A 420 25.15 -3.91 12.22
C ILE A 420 26.05 -5.12 12.42
N ARG A 421 25.48 -6.31 12.32
CA ARG A 421 26.23 -7.57 12.50
C ARG A 421 26.95 -8.04 11.23
N GLY A 422 26.41 -7.72 10.06
CA GLY A 422 27.05 -8.03 8.78
C GLY A 422 28.00 -6.93 8.32
N ASN A 423 28.46 -7.03 7.07
CA ASN A 423 29.29 -5.98 6.48
C ASN A 423 28.43 -4.76 6.10
N LEU A 424 28.95 -3.56 6.35
CA LEU A 424 28.43 -2.31 5.83
C LEU A 424 29.22 -1.90 4.58
N SER A 425 28.51 -1.64 3.47
CA SER A 425 29.09 -1.14 2.23
C SER A 425 28.30 0.07 1.74
N ILE A 426 28.92 1.24 1.75
CA ILE A 426 28.38 2.49 1.22
C ILE A 426 29.15 2.86 -0.04
N THR A 427 28.44 3.19 -1.12
CA THR A 427 29.04 3.67 -2.37
C THR A 427 28.25 4.85 -2.90
N THR A 428 28.95 5.95 -3.13
CA THR A 428 28.41 7.19 -3.71
C THR A 428 29.25 7.60 -4.92
N LYS A 429 28.67 8.41 -5.81
CA LYS A 429 29.32 8.91 -7.03
C LYS A 429 28.95 10.37 -7.31
N ALA A 430 28.65 11.15 -6.28
CA ALA A 430 28.17 12.52 -6.39
C ALA A 430 29.08 13.35 -7.32
N ALA A 431 28.48 14.07 -8.26
CA ALA A 431 29.24 14.89 -9.19
C ALA A 431 29.59 16.26 -8.58
N LEU A 432 30.55 16.98 -9.18
CA LEU A 432 30.98 18.28 -8.68
C LEU A 432 29.79 19.26 -8.51
N GLY A 433 29.68 19.84 -7.32
CA GLY A 433 28.62 20.80 -6.96
C GLY A 433 27.41 20.17 -6.26
N TYR A 434 27.42 18.86 -6.03
CA TYR A 434 26.46 18.14 -5.18
C TYR A 434 27.06 17.84 -3.79
N LEU A 435 26.20 17.48 -2.84
CA LEU A 435 26.57 17.01 -1.50
C LEU A 435 26.90 15.51 -1.52
N ASP A 436 27.89 15.09 -0.74
CA ASP A 436 28.24 13.69 -0.54
C ASP A 436 28.58 13.49 0.94
N ASN A 437 27.57 13.26 1.78
CA ASN A 437 27.70 13.25 3.23
C ASN A 437 27.39 11.89 3.82
N ILE A 438 28.24 11.43 4.75
CA ILE A 438 28.07 10.18 5.47
C ILE A 438 28.30 10.42 6.97
N TRP A 439 27.31 10.09 7.78
CA TRP A 439 27.37 10.13 9.23
C TRP A 439 27.16 8.73 9.81
N LEU A 440 28.13 8.28 10.60
CA LEU A 440 28.11 7.04 11.37
C LEU A 440 28.19 7.41 12.84
N LEU A 441 27.05 7.59 13.49
CA LEU A 441 26.97 8.12 14.85
C LEU A 441 26.39 7.07 15.81
N ASP A 442 27.02 6.96 16.97
CA ASP A 442 26.54 6.19 18.12
C ASP A 442 26.18 4.73 17.74
N SER A 443 26.98 4.11 16.87
CA SER A 443 26.66 2.84 16.22
C SER A 443 27.73 1.76 16.43
N ASP A 444 27.32 0.50 16.47
CA ASP A 444 28.21 -0.68 16.60
C ASP A 444 28.23 -1.52 15.30
N PHE A 445 29.42 -1.89 14.85
CA PHE A 445 29.68 -2.58 13.60
C PHE A 445 30.53 -3.84 13.84
N ASP A 446 29.91 -5.02 13.79
CA ASP A 446 30.64 -6.30 13.91
C ASP A 446 31.37 -6.70 12.63
N GLY A 447 30.76 -6.41 11.48
CA GLY A 447 31.34 -6.70 10.18
C GLY A 447 32.31 -5.63 9.69
N SER A 448 32.85 -5.82 8.49
CA SER A 448 33.69 -4.79 7.88
C SER A 448 32.86 -3.59 7.44
N VAL A 449 33.38 -2.38 7.65
CA VAL A 449 32.81 -1.13 7.13
C VAL A 449 33.61 -0.69 5.91
N SER A 450 32.94 -0.49 4.77
CA SER A 450 33.52 0.00 3.54
C SER A 450 32.73 1.20 3.03
N VAL A 451 33.37 2.35 2.93
CA VAL A 451 32.83 3.56 2.32
C VAL A 451 33.64 3.88 1.07
N ASN A 452 32.97 4.06 -0.06
CA ASN A 452 33.61 4.31 -1.35
C ASN A 452 32.89 5.44 -2.10
N MET A 453 33.40 6.66 -1.95
CA MET A 453 32.86 7.89 -2.52
C MET A 453 33.65 8.21 -3.77
N SER A 454 33.31 7.59 -4.90
CA SER A 454 34.11 7.67 -6.14
C SER A 454 33.73 8.84 -7.06
N GLY A 455 33.01 9.82 -6.50
CA GLY A 455 32.50 10.99 -7.18
C GLY A 455 33.55 12.05 -7.47
N THR A 456 33.10 13.22 -7.91
CA THR A 456 33.93 14.42 -8.04
C THR A 456 33.40 15.58 -7.19
N ALA A 457 32.50 15.28 -6.26
CA ALA A 457 31.98 16.21 -5.26
C ALA A 457 32.92 16.30 -4.07
N ASP A 458 32.81 17.39 -3.33
CA ASP A 458 33.43 17.48 -2.01
C ASP A 458 32.69 16.51 -1.07
N SER A 459 33.45 15.59 -0.48
CA SER A 459 32.92 14.55 0.40
C SER A 459 33.04 14.93 1.87
N TYR A 460 32.04 14.61 2.68
CA TYR A 460 32.10 14.74 4.14
C TYR A 460 31.78 13.41 4.81
N VAL A 461 32.71 12.89 5.61
CA VAL A 461 32.50 11.69 6.43
C VAL A 461 32.70 12.03 7.89
N GLU A 462 31.70 11.75 8.72
CA GLU A 462 31.78 11.92 10.16
C GLU A 462 31.46 10.62 10.86
N VAL A 463 32.34 10.25 11.78
CA VAL A 463 32.18 9.11 12.68
C VAL A 463 32.23 9.64 14.11
N ARG A 464 31.27 9.25 14.93
CA ARG A 464 31.21 9.65 16.34
C ARG A 464 30.71 8.49 17.19
N ASP A 465 31.28 8.33 18.38
CA ASP A 465 30.85 7.36 19.40
C ASP A 465 30.60 5.93 18.85
N GLY A 466 31.39 5.49 17.86
CA GLY A 466 31.16 4.22 17.18
C GLY A 466 32.05 3.08 17.68
N ILE A 467 31.57 1.84 17.66
CA ILE A 467 32.37 0.63 17.93
C ILE A 467 32.57 -0.14 16.63
N PHE A 468 33.81 -0.34 16.21
CA PHE A 468 34.17 -0.97 14.93
C PHE A 468 34.98 -2.25 15.17
N ASN A 469 34.30 -3.38 15.25
CA ASN A 469 34.93 -4.70 15.47
C ASN A 469 35.56 -5.28 14.20
N GLY A 470 35.08 -4.88 13.03
CA GLY A 470 35.64 -5.26 11.74
C GLY A 470 36.65 -4.24 11.17
N ASN A 471 37.25 -4.59 10.02
CA ASN A 471 38.10 -3.64 9.29
C ASN A 471 37.27 -2.47 8.76
N VAL A 472 37.84 -1.27 8.81
CA VAL A 472 37.26 -0.06 8.24
C VAL A 472 38.08 0.37 7.03
N THR A 473 37.41 0.63 5.92
CA THR A 473 38.04 1.16 4.71
C THR A 473 37.22 2.31 4.17
N LEU A 474 37.78 3.51 4.18
CA LEU A 474 37.18 4.71 3.59
C LEU A 474 37.97 5.10 2.35
N ARG A 475 37.28 5.43 1.27
CA ARG A 475 37.87 5.96 0.03
C ARG A 475 37.05 7.17 -0.39
N THR A 476 37.67 8.33 -0.44
CA THR A 476 37.06 9.55 -0.97
C THR A 476 37.41 9.72 -2.46
N GLY A 477 36.88 10.77 -3.08
CA GLY A 477 36.72 10.88 -4.53
C GLY A 477 37.70 11.85 -5.16
N ALA A 478 37.23 12.67 -6.08
CA ALA A 478 37.92 13.92 -6.37
C ALA A 478 37.17 15.06 -5.69
N GLY A 479 37.84 16.08 -5.17
CA GLY A 479 37.14 17.18 -4.50
C GLY A 479 38.01 17.88 -3.48
N TYR A 480 37.38 18.58 -2.56
CA TYR A 480 37.93 18.86 -1.23
C TYR A 480 37.21 17.93 -0.26
N ASP A 481 37.82 16.80 0.08
CA ASP A 481 37.19 15.80 0.93
C ASP A 481 37.58 15.99 2.40
N GLU A 482 36.63 15.83 3.30
CA GLU A 482 36.82 15.95 4.75
C GLU A 482 36.36 14.67 5.47
N VAL A 483 37.25 14.08 6.26
CA VAL A 483 36.96 12.90 7.09
C VAL A 483 37.24 13.22 8.55
N ARG A 484 36.24 13.06 9.42
CA ARG A 484 36.31 13.36 10.85
C ARG A 484 35.95 12.16 11.71
N PHE A 485 36.88 11.75 12.56
CA PHE A 485 36.68 10.71 13.55
C PHE A 485 36.67 11.32 14.96
N ASP A 486 35.50 11.34 15.56
CA ASP A 486 35.20 11.78 16.91
C ASP A 486 35.85 13.13 17.25
N THR A 487 35.49 14.13 16.43
CA THR A 487 35.98 15.51 16.57
C THR A 487 35.01 16.42 17.32
N ASP A 488 33.75 15.99 17.48
CA ASP A 488 32.70 16.78 18.10
C ASP A 488 32.94 16.87 19.62
N ILE A 489 32.96 18.09 20.11
CA ILE A 489 33.32 18.41 21.49
C ILE A 489 32.09 18.63 22.38
N ASP A 490 30.89 18.67 21.81
CA ASP A 490 29.68 19.09 22.52
C ASP A 490 28.72 17.92 22.83
N SER A 491 28.89 16.74 22.22
CA SER A 491 27.90 15.66 22.25
C SER A 491 28.41 14.23 22.52
N SER A 492 29.73 14.00 22.56
CA SER A 492 30.27 12.64 22.73
C SER A 492 30.06 12.08 24.15
N SER A 493 29.49 10.89 24.20
CA SER A 493 29.22 10.07 25.39
C SER A 493 30.29 8.99 25.62
N ILE A 494 30.95 8.53 24.55
CA ILE A 494 31.97 7.47 24.56
C ILE A 494 33.04 7.75 23.49
N TYR A 495 34.23 7.17 23.68
CA TYR A 495 35.24 7.14 22.63
C TYR A 495 34.79 6.25 21.47
N SER A 496 35.16 6.62 20.24
CA SER A 496 35.06 5.66 19.13
C SER A 496 36.13 4.56 19.29
N GLU A 497 35.72 3.29 19.31
CA GLU A 497 36.60 2.13 19.48
C GLU A 497 36.86 1.44 18.13
N TRP A 498 38.13 1.29 17.77
CA TRP A 498 38.54 0.70 16.48
C TRP A 498 39.32 -0.59 16.71
N ASN A 499 38.61 -1.71 16.67
CA ASN A 499 39.15 -3.05 16.94
C ASN A 499 39.71 -3.75 15.68
N GLY A 500 39.34 -3.27 14.48
CA GLY A 500 39.90 -3.70 13.20
C GLY A 500 40.90 -2.71 12.59
N TYR A 501 41.48 -3.08 11.45
CA TYR A 501 42.38 -2.21 10.69
C TYR A 501 41.59 -1.09 10.02
N VAL A 502 41.96 0.15 10.29
CA VAL A 502 41.42 1.36 9.67
C VAL A 502 42.31 1.80 8.51
N ARG A 503 41.73 1.96 7.31
CA ARG A 503 42.42 2.50 6.13
C ARG A 503 41.59 3.61 5.52
N VAL A 504 42.18 4.79 5.40
CA VAL A 504 41.59 5.96 4.76
C VAL A 504 42.41 6.27 3.51
N TYR A 505 41.77 6.29 2.36
CA TYR A 505 42.35 6.74 1.09
C TYR A 505 41.67 8.06 0.75
N LEU A 506 42.37 9.15 1.03
CA LEU A 506 42.03 10.47 0.51
C LEU A 506 42.29 10.44 -0.99
N GLY A 507 41.39 11.05 -1.74
CA GLY A 507 41.36 10.94 -3.18
C GLY A 507 42.17 12.06 -3.84
N SER A 508 41.76 12.51 -5.02
CA SER A 508 42.47 13.62 -5.67
C SER A 508 41.86 14.95 -5.24
N GLY A 509 42.62 15.84 -4.65
CA GLY A 509 42.04 16.98 -3.97
C GLY A 509 43.00 17.60 -2.99
N ASP A 510 42.57 18.70 -2.38
CA ASP A 510 43.20 19.15 -1.14
C ASP A 510 42.35 18.57 -0.01
N ASP A 511 42.67 17.36 0.48
CA ASP A 511 41.80 16.64 1.40
C ASP A 511 42.25 16.77 2.87
N GLU A 512 41.31 16.66 3.80
CA GLU A 512 41.57 16.76 5.24
C GLU A 512 41.06 15.54 6.01
N PHE A 513 41.92 14.96 6.85
CA PHE A 513 41.57 13.93 7.82
C PHE A 513 41.78 14.45 9.24
N TYR A 514 40.78 14.31 10.10
CA TYR A 514 40.81 14.68 11.50
C TYR A 514 40.47 13.47 12.38
N ALA A 515 41.29 13.20 13.39
CA ALA A 515 40.99 12.24 14.44
C ALA A 515 41.14 12.89 15.81
N GLY A 516 40.07 12.87 16.61
CA GLY A 516 39.97 13.53 17.91
C GLY A 516 39.69 15.02 17.81
N GLY A 517 39.30 15.66 18.92
CA GLY A 517 39.01 17.09 19.00
C GLY A 517 39.90 17.85 20.00
N THR A 518 39.95 19.18 19.87
CA THR A 518 40.43 20.08 20.92
C THR A 518 39.24 20.67 21.68
N PRO A 519 38.73 20.02 22.75
CA PRO A 519 37.58 20.55 23.46
C PRO A 519 37.93 21.91 24.06
N THR A 520 37.08 22.89 23.77
CA THR A 520 37.19 24.23 24.38
C THR A 520 36.70 24.23 25.84
N GLN A 521 36.04 23.14 26.28
CA GLN A 521 35.51 22.98 27.63
C GLN A 521 36.07 21.73 28.32
N SER A 522 36.56 21.88 29.55
CA SER A 522 37.15 20.78 30.36
C SER A 522 36.13 19.77 30.91
N THR A 523 34.91 19.72 30.35
CA THR A 523 33.77 19.01 30.94
C THR A 523 33.24 17.84 30.13
N VAL A 524 33.67 17.66 28.87
CA VAL A 524 33.25 16.53 28.05
C VAL A 524 34.32 15.46 28.15
N GLY A 525 34.04 14.42 28.92
CA GLY A 525 35.04 13.44 29.37
C GLY A 525 35.52 12.44 28.31
N HIS A 526 34.88 12.38 27.13
CA HIS A 526 34.97 11.20 26.26
C HIS A 526 35.18 11.48 24.75
N VAL A 527 35.70 12.64 24.36
CA VAL A 527 36.04 12.90 22.94
C VAL A 527 37.35 12.20 22.58
N GLY A 528 37.34 11.30 21.58
CA GLY A 528 38.56 10.71 21.02
C GLY A 528 38.43 9.28 20.51
N ASN A 529 39.52 8.72 20.00
CA ASN A 529 39.50 7.41 19.36
C ASN A 529 40.40 6.42 20.09
N ASP A 530 39.96 5.19 20.29
CA ASP A 530 40.81 4.08 20.75
C ASP A 530 41.13 3.15 19.58
N PHE A 531 42.28 3.38 18.93
CA PHE A 531 42.81 2.51 17.88
C PHE A 531 43.52 1.30 18.49
N ASN A 532 42.82 0.18 18.55
CA ASN A 532 43.33 -1.10 19.05
C ASN A 532 44.11 -1.88 17.98
N TYR A 533 44.12 -1.38 16.73
CA TYR A 533 44.90 -1.90 15.60
C TYR A 533 45.51 -0.76 14.77
N TYR A 534 46.09 -1.07 13.60
CA TYR A 534 46.66 -0.06 12.71
C TYR A 534 45.63 0.92 12.17
N VAL A 535 46.06 2.17 11.96
CA VAL A 535 45.37 3.20 11.18
C VAL A 535 46.34 3.73 10.12
N ASP A 536 45.94 3.63 8.85
CA ASP A 536 46.68 4.23 7.74
C ASP A 536 45.84 5.30 7.05
N VAL A 537 46.47 6.42 6.71
CA VAL A 537 45.89 7.48 5.91
C VAL A 537 46.80 7.69 4.69
N TYR A 538 46.24 7.51 3.51
CA TYR A 538 46.92 7.68 2.22
C TYR A 538 46.33 8.90 1.52
N GLY A 539 47.18 9.86 1.16
CA GLY A 539 46.84 10.91 0.18
C GLY A 539 46.95 10.39 -1.26
N ASP A 540 46.44 11.17 -2.22
CA ASP A 540 46.70 10.97 -3.64
C ASP A 540 47.20 12.29 -4.26
N ALA A 541 46.55 12.81 -5.29
CA ALA A 541 47.00 13.98 -6.01
C ALA A 541 46.41 15.27 -5.43
N GLY A 542 47.23 16.04 -4.69
CA GLY A 542 46.93 17.39 -4.21
C GLY A 542 47.60 17.66 -2.86
N TYR A 543 47.07 18.59 -2.06
CA TYR A 543 47.60 18.89 -0.73
C TYR A 543 46.76 18.25 0.38
N ASP A 544 47.06 16.99 0.68
CA ASP A 544 46.35 16.24 1.71
C ASP A 544 46.95 16.48 3.10
N THR A 545 46.10 16.63 4.12
CA THR A 545 46.56 16.80 5.51
C THR A 545 45.85 15.85 6.47
N ALA A 546 46.63 15.17 7.31
CA ALA A 546 46.12 14.31 8.38
C ALA A 546 46.46 14.87 9.77
N TYR A 547 45.43 15.17 10.56
CA TYR A 547 45.52 15.70 11.90
C TYR A 547 45.09 14.65 12.94
N PHE A 548 46.07 14.09 13.65
CA PHE A 548 45.81 13.32 14.87
C PHE A 548 45.91 14.25 16.07
N MET A 549 44.76 14.72 16.57
CA MET A 549 44.74 15.64 17.69
C MET A 549 45.12 14.91 18.98
N SER A 550 46.06 15.48 19.73
CA SER A 550 46.52 14.94 21.02
C SER A 550 46.68 16.11 21.97
N THR A 551 45.70 16.31 22.86
CA THR A 551 45.89 17.20 24.02
C THR A 551 46.10 16.35 25.26
N ALA A 552 46.71 16.92 26.30
CA ALA A 552 47.05 16.18 27.52
C ALA A 552 45.83 15.52 28.22
N ASP A 553 44.61 15.93 27.86
CA ASP A 553 43.37 15.52 28.51
C ASP A 553 42.47 14.65 27.60
N TYR A 554 42.71 14.56 26.28
CA TYR A 554 41.86 13.83 25.32
C TYR A 554 42.70 13.31 24.17
N ASN A 555 42.64 12.00 23.96
CA ASN A 555 43.73 11.30 23.28
C ASN A 555 43.17 10.29 22.29
N ASN A 556 43.70 10.33 21.08
CA ASN A 556 43.72 9.13 20.25
C ASN A 556 44.59 8.09 20.98
N GLY A 557 43.95 7.08 21.57
CA GLY A 557 44.59 5.90 22.13
C GLY A 557 45.11 5.01 21.00
N PHE A 558 46.33 4.53 21.17
CA PHE A 558 47.03 3.71 20.20
C PHE A 558 47.56 2.47 20.94
N ASN A 559 46.70 1.47 21.10
CA ASN A 559 46.83 0.46 22.16
C ASN A 559 47.62 -0.81 21.75
N TYR A 560 48.10 -0.90 20.51
CA TYR A 560 48.85 -2.05 19.99
C TYR A 560 50.35 -2.00 20.34
N ASP A 561 50.94 -3.15 20.69
CA ASP A 561 52.29 -3.32 21.27
C ASP A 561 53.47 -3.09 20.29
N ASP A 562 53.21 -3.04 18.98
CA ASP A 562 54.25 -2.80 17.97
C ASP A 562 54.55 -1.31 17.78
N PRO A 563 55.80 -0.92 17.46
CA PRO A 563 56.14 0.48 17.25
C PRO A 563 55.33 1.06 16.10
N TRP A 564 54.48 2.04 16.43
CA TRP A 564 53.68 2.80 15.47
C TRP A 564 54.59 3.49 14.46
N ILE A 565 54.44 3.12 13.19
CA ILE A 565 55.06 3.83 12.07
C ILE A 565 53.95 4.70 11.49
N PHE A 566 53.94 5.98 11.80
CA PHE A 566 53.17 6.93 11.02
C PHE A 566 54.01 7.29 9.79
N SER A 567 53.52 6.96 8.60
CA SER A 567 54.02 7.52 7.35
C SER A 567 52.87 8.29 6.73
N ILE A 568 52.91 9.63 6.84
CA ILE A 568 52.18 10.49 5.91
C ILE A 568 53.05 10.48 4.65
N GLU A 569 52.66 9.70 3.64
CA GLU A 569 53.28 9.80 2.33
C GLU A 569 52.73 11.05 1.62
N ASP A 570 53.26 12.23 1.97
CA ASP A 570 53.09 13.44 1.16
C ASP A 570 53.76 13.20 -0.20
N TYR A 571 52.98 13.01 -1.26
CA TYR A 571 53.47 13.12 -2.63
C TYR A 571 53.16 14.52 -3.17
N ALA A 572 54.16 15.40 -3.08
CA ALA A 572 54.13 16.76 -3.62
C ALA A 572 54.13 16.82 -5.17
#